data_AF-A0A1F6G9X5-F1
#
_entry.id   AF-A0A1F6G9X5-F1
#
_cell.length_a   1.000
_cell.length_b   1.000
_cell.length_c   1.000
_cell.angle_alpha   90.00
_cell.angle_beta   90.00
_cell.angle_gamma   90.00
#
_symmetry.space_group_name_H-M   'P 1'
#
loop_
_entity.id
_entity.type
_entity.pdbx_description
1 polymer ?
#
loop_
_entity_poly.entity_id
_entity_poly.type
_entity_poly.pdbx_seq_one_letter_code
_entity_poly.pdbx_strand_id
1 'polypeptide(L)'
;MTVNKEEILSGIADAAERMGLETEDLISMIDEVLDDCINKVGRMREAAAAQDSAKLSAIGHDIKGSALNYGIVPPSAIAKDIEVRGIAAANRIDELDHLLKLIRGFGISE
;
A
#
# COMPACT_ATOMS: atom_id res chain seq x y z
N MET A 1 -11.42 4.04 8.88
CA MET A 1 -10.17 4.80 9.02
C MET A 1 -10.24 5.94 8.01
N THR A 2 -10.25 7.19 8.47
CA THR A 2 -10.17 8.36 7.58
C THR A 2 -8.68 8.66 7.38
N VAL A 3 -8.26 8.79 6.13
CA VAL A 3 -6.89 9.16 5.75
C VAL A 3 -7.02 10.46 4.97
N ASN A 4 -6.19 11.45 5.26
CA ASN A 4 -6.20 12.73 4.54
C ASN A 4 -4.88 12.97 3.80
N LYS A 5 -4.90 13.90 2.84
CA LYS A 5 -3.74 14.21 1.99
C LYS A 5 -2.54 14.71 2.79
N GLU A 6 -2.76 15.53 3.82
CA GLU A 6 -1.70 16.12 4.64
C GLU A 6 -0.93 15.06 5.44
N GLU A 7 -1.63 14.09 6.03
CA GLU A 7 -1.02 12.97 6.74
C GLU A 7 -0.16 12.11 5.81
N ILE A 8 -0.62 11.87 4.58
CA ILE A 8 0.16 11.12 3.59
C ILE A 8 1.40 11.90 3.17
N LEU A 9 1.28 13.20 2.90
CA LEU A 9 2.42 14.05 2.55
C LEU A 9 3.46 14.11 3.67
N SER A 10 3.01 14.22 4.92
CA SER A 10 3.91 14.16 6.08
C SER A 10 4.64 12.82 6.15
N GLY A 11 3.94 11.70 5.94
CA GLY A 11 4.56 10.38 5.93
C GLY A 11 5.59 10.22 4.81
N ILE A 12 5.30 10.74 3.62
CA ILE A 12 6.24 10.74 2.48
C ILE A 12 7.47 11.59 2.80
N ALA A 13 7.30 12.78 3.39
CA ALA A 13 8.42 13.63 3.79
C ALA A 13 9.35 12.91 4.80
N ASP A 14 8.77 12.28 5.83
CA ASP A 14 9.55 11.48 6.79
C ASP A 14 10.27 10.31 6.11
N ALA A 15 9.63 9.68 5.11
CA ALA A 15 10.24 8.59 4.35
C ALA A 15 11.41 9.08 3.49
N ALA A 16 11.26 10.23 2.82
CA ALA A 16 12.31 10.85 2.03
C ALA A 16 13.53 11.20 2.90
N GLU A 17 13.30 11.79 4.08
CA GLU A 17 14.35 12.09 5.05
C GLU A 17 15.12 10.82 5.46
N ARG A 18 14.41 9.73 5.79
CA ARG A 18 15.06 8.44 6.13
C ARG A 18 15.88 7.86 4.98
N MET A 19 15.50 8.14 3.73
CA MET A 19 16.18 7.68 2.52
C MET A 19 17.32 8.61 2.09
N GLY A 20 17.44 9.79 2.70
CA GLY A 20 18.39 10.83 2.25
C GLY A 20 18.03 11.40 0.88
N LEU A 21 16.73 11.48 0.57
CA LEU A 21 16.18 12.03 -0.67
C LEU A 21 15.45 13.35 -0.41
N GLU A 22 15.31 14.17 -1.44
CA GLU A 22 14.36 15.28 -1.40
C GLU A 22 12.92 14.72 -1.45
N THR A 23 11.99 15.41 -0.80
CA THR A 23 10.59 14.96 -0.76
C THR A 23 9.98 14.91 -2.16
N GLU A 24 10.32 15.86 -3.03
CA GLU A 24 9.87 15.93 -4.43
C GLU A 24 10.32 14.71 -5.24
N ASP A 25 11.55 14.22 -5.02
CA ASP A 25 12.07 13.03 -5.69
C ASP A 25 11.23 11.79 -5.32
N LEU A 26 10.92 11.64 -4.02
CA LEU A 26 10.11 10.51 -3.56
C LEU A 26 8.65 10.61 -4.04
N ILE A 27 8.09 11.82 -4.07
CA ILE A 27 6.75 12.09 -4.62
C ILE A 27 6.68 11.71 -6.10
N SER A 28 7.73 11.98 -6.90
CA SER A 28 7.72 11.67 -8.34
C SER A 28 7.54 10.18 -8.65
N MET A 29 7.91 9.30 -7.71
CA MET A 29 7.81 7.85 -7.84
C MET A 29 6.52 7.27 -7.23
N ILE A 30 5.75 8.07 -6.49
CA ILE A 30 4.65 7.58 -5.66
C ILE A 30 3.51 6.96 -6.48
N ASP A 31 3.23 7.53 -7.64
CA ASP A 31 2.15 7.09 -8.50
C ASP A 31 2.41 5.69 -9.07
N GLU A 32 3.64 5.41 -9.51
CA GLU A 32 4.03 4.09 -10.00
C GLU A 32 3.92 3.04 -8.89
N VAL A 33 4.30 3.40 -7.66
CA VAL A 33 4.22 2.52 -6.49
C VAL A 33 2.77 2.22 -6.12
N LEU A 34 1.91 3.23 -6.14
CA LEU A 34 0.48 3.06 -5.87
C LEU A 34 -0.19 2.18 -6.95
N ASP A 35 0.12 2.42 -8.22
CA ASP A 35 -0.40 1.66 -9.34
C ASP A 35 0.07 0.19 -9.28
N ASP A 36 1.34 -0.07 -8.96
CA ASP A 36 1.87 -1.42 -8.72
C ASP A 36 1.18 -2.11 -7.53
N CYS A 37 0.97 -1.40 -6.42
CA CYS A 37 0.23 -1.94 -5.28
C CYS A 37 -1.22 -2.30 -5.64
N ILE A 38 -1.93 -1.44 -6.39
CA ILE A 38 -3.30 -1.70 -6.88
C ILE A 38 -3.33 -2.94 -7.77
N ASN A 39 -2.36 -3.09 -8.67
CA ASN A 39 -2.23 -4.28 -9.52
C ASN A 39 -1.99 -5.56 -8.69
N LYS A 40 -1.15 -5.48 -7.65
CA LYS A 40 -0.92 -6.59 -6.71
C LYS A 40 -2.18 -6.96 -5.94
N VAL A 41 -3.04 -6.01 -5.58
CA VAL A 41 -4.34 -6.30 -4.96
C VAL A 41 -5.23 -7.16 -5.87
N GLY A 42 -5.19 -6.94 -7.19
CA GLY A 42 -5.82 -7.84 -8.16
C GLY A 42 -5.35 -9.30 -8.00
N ARG A 43 -4.04 -9.50 -7.89
CA ARG A 43 -3.43 -10.83 -7.66
C ARG A 43 -3.76 -11.41 -6.29
N MET A 44 -3.99 -10.58 -5.28
CA MET A 44 -4.48 -11.03 -3.96
C MET A 44 -5.88 -11.62 -4.07
N ARG A 45 -6.78 -11.00 -4.84
CA ARG A 45 -8.14 -11.53 -5.05
C ARG A 45 -8.11 -12.91 -5.69
N GLU A 46 -7.26 -13.10 -6.70
CA GLU A 46 -7.05 -14.42 -7.32
C GLU A 46 -6.53 -15.45 -6.31
N ALA A 47 -5.53 -15.09 -5.49
CA ALA A 47 -4.99 -15.97 -4.47
C ALA A 47 -6.04 -16.34 -3.41
N ALA A 48 -6.87 -15.38 -2.98
CA ALA A 48 -7.96 -15.62 -2.04
C ALA A 48 -9.02 -16.55 -2.62
N ALA A 49 -9.41 -16.35 -3.89
CA ALA A 49 -10.36 -17.23 -4.59
C ALA A 49 -9.82 -18.66 -4.74
N ALA A 50 -8.51 -18.80 -4.96
CA ALA A 50 -7.82 -20.08 -5.03
C ALA A 50 -7.50 -20.71 -3.65
N GLN A 51 -7.85 -20.04 -2.54
CA GLN A 51 -7.48 -20.43 -1.17
C GLN A 51 -5.96 -20.57 -0.94
N ASP A 52 -5.16 -19.83 -1.72
CA ASP A 52 -3.70 -19.86 -1.66
C ASP A 52 -3.18 -18.86 -0.62
N SER A 53 -3.14 -19.32 0.63
CA SER A 53 -2.68 -18.52 1.77
C SER A 53 -1.20 -18.12 1.66
N ALA A 54 -0.36 -18.95 1.04
CA ALA A 54 1.07 -18.66 0.89
C ALA A 54 1.28 -17.51 -0.11
N LYS A 55 0.57 -17.54 -1.23
CA LYS A 55 0.60 -16.45 -2.22
C LYS A 55 -0.01 -15.16 -1.68
N LEU A 56 -1.10 -15.23 -0.91
CA LEU A 56 -1.64 -14.07 -0.20
C LEU A 56 -0.61 -13.46 0.76
N SER A 57 0.08 -14.30 1.53
CA SER A 57 1.09 -13.83 2.48
C SER A 57 2.24 -13.12 1.75
N ALA A 58 2.75 -13.72 0.67
CA ALA A 58 3.82 -13.15 -0.14
C ALA A 58 3.43 -11.80 -0.77
N ILE A 59 2.22 -11.68 -1.32
CA ILE A 59 1.76 -10.42 -1.92
C ILE A 59 1.51 -9.35 -0.84
N GLY A 60 0.93 -9.74 0.30
CA GLY A 60 0.75 -8.85 1.45
C GLY A 60 2.09 -8.30 1.98
N HIS A 61 3.13 -9.15 2.05
CA HIS A 61 4.47 -8.73 2.43
C HIS A 61 5.06 -7.68 1.48
N ASP A 62 4.90 -7.88 0.17
CA ASP A 62 5.39 -7.00 -0.87
C ASP A 62 4.68 -5.62 -0.80
N ILE A 63 3.35 -5.60 -0.81
CA ILE A 63 2.58 -4.34 -0.67
C ILE A 63 2.91 -3.62 0.65
N LYS A 64 3.05 -4.36 1.75
CA LYS A 64 3.44 -3.78 3.05
C LYS A 64 4.77 -3.06 2.94
N GLY A 65 5.77 -3.70 2.33
CA GLY A 65 7.10 -3.13 2.13
C GLY A 65 7.06 -1.89 1.23
N SER A 66 6.43 -2.01 0.06
CA SER A 66 6.26 -0.91 -0.89
C SER A 66 5.58 0.29 -0.23
N ALA A 67 4.43 0.12 0.41
CA ALA A 67 3.71 1.23 1.02
C ALA A 67 4.49 1.88 2.19
N LEU A 68 5.15 1.07 3.04
CA LEU A 68 5.89 1.58 4.19
C LEU A 68 7.15 2.34 3.79
N ASN A 69 7.86 1.88 2.76
CA ASN A 69 9.07 2.54 2.25
C ASN A 69 8.78 3.96 1.77
N TYR A 70 7.56 4.22 1.29
CA TYR A 70 7.11 5.54 0.87
C TYR A 70 6.31 6.29 1.96
N GLY A 71 6.32 5.80 3.19
CA GLY A 71 5.64 6.48 4.30
C GLY A 71 4.12 6.37 4.31
N ILE A 72 3.54 5.55 3.42
CA ILE A 72 2.10 5.33 3.33
C ILE A 72 1.71 4.20 4.30
N VAL A 73 1.70 4.53 5.59
CA VAL A 73 1.45 3.59 6.70
C VAL A 73 0.09 2.89 6.62
N PRO A 74 -1.03 3.57 6.29
CA PRO A 74 -2.35 2.94 6.40
C PRO A 74 -2.54 1.71 5.49
N PRO A 75 -2.23 1.72 4.17
CA PRO A 75 -2.22 0.52 3.33
C PRO A 75 -1.22 -0.54 3.82
N SER A 76 -0.05 -0.14 4.31
CA SER A 76 0.94 -1.08 4.84
C SER A 76 0.41 -1.88 6.03
N ALA A 77 -0.35 -1.23 6.93
CA ALA A 77 -0.97 -1.90 8.07
C ALA A 77 -2.02 -2.94 7.66
N ILE A 78 -2.83 -2.64 6.63
CA ILE A 78 -3.81 -3.59 6.10
C ILE A 78 -3.10 -4.76 5.42
N ALA A 79 -2.09 -4.47 4.59
CA ALA A 79 -1.30 -5.48 3.90
C ALA A 79 -0.60 -6.44 4.89
N LYS A 80 -0.09 -5.91 6.01
CA LYS A 80 0.47 -6.71 7.12
C LYS A 80 -0.56 -7.63 7.76
N ASP A 81 -1.80 -7.16 7.98
CA ASP A 81 -2.85 -8.01 8.56
C ASP A 81 -3.19 -9.18 7.63
N ILE A 82 -3.24 -8.92 6.31
CA ILE A 82 -3.44 -9.96 5.31
C ILE A 82 -2.22 -10.90 5.20
N GLU A 83 -1.00 -10.36 5.28
CA GLU A 83 0.24 -11.15 5.30
C GLU A 83 0.25 -12.18 6.44
N VAL A 84 -0.13 -11.74 7.65
CA VAL A 84 -0.05 -12.55 8.87
C VAL A 84 -1.23 -13.52 8.98
N ARG A 85 -2.44 -13.10 8.60
CA ARG A 85 -3.67 -13.89 8.80
C ARG A 85 -4.11 -14.66 7.54
N GLY A 86 -3.50 -14.37 6.39
CA GLY A 86 -3.80 -15.02 5.12
C GLY A 86 -5.30 -14.94 4.79
N ILE A 87 -5.89 -16.10 4.52
CA ILE A 87 -7.31 -16.24 4.15
C ILE A 87 -8.25 -15.64 5.21
N ALA A 88 -7.89 -15.71 6.49
CA ALA A 88 -8.73 -15.18 7.58
C ALA A 88 -8.87 -13.64 7.57
N ALA A 89 -8.09 -12.95 6.74
CA ALA A 89 -8.19 -11.50 6.50
C ALA A 89 -8.53 -11.16 5.03
N ALA A 90 -8.99 -12.13 4.23
CA ALA A 90 -9.31 -11.90 2.82
C ALA A 90 -10.39 -10.82 2.60
N ASN A 91 -11.28 -10.61 3.58
CA ASN A 91 -12.27 -9.53 3.56
C ASN A 91 -11.67 -8.12 3.58
N ARG A 92 -10.38 -7.98 3.92
CA ARG A 92 -9.67 -6.71 3.95
C ARG A 92 -9.00 -6.35 2.62
N ILE A 93 -9.02 -7.25 1.64
CA ILE A 93 -8.42 -7.00 0.31
C ILE A 93 -9.12 -5.82 -0.37
N ASP A 94 -10.46 -5.72 -0.26
CA ASP A 94 -11.20 -4.60 -0.84
C ASP A 94 -11.03 -3.30 -0.04
N GLU A 95 -10.82 -3.40 1.28
CA GLU A 95 -10.44 -2.25 2.12
C GLU A 95 -9.09 -1.66 1.67
N LEU A 96 -8.11 -2.55 1.40
CA LEU A 96 -6.79 -2.17 0.88
C LEU A 96 -6.89 -1.52 -0.50
N ASP A 97 -7.65 -2.11 -1.43
CA ASP A 97 -7.87 -1.55 -2.78
C ASP A 97 -8.48 -0.16 -2.73
N HIS A 98 -9.54 0.01 -1.94
CA HIS A 98 -10.22 1.29 -1.80
C HIS A 98 -9.28 2.37 -1.25
N LEU A 99 -8.48 2.01 -0.25
CA LEU A 99 -7.56 2.94 0.38
C LEU A 99 -6.43 3.37 -0.55
N LEU A 100 -5.84 2.43 -1.31
CA LEU A 100 -4.81 2.75 -2.30
C LEU A 100 -5.36 3.68 -3.39
N LYS A 101 -6.57 3.42 -3.90
CA LYS A 101 -7.24 4.26 -4.90
C LYS A 101 -7.60 5.65 -4.36
N LEU A 102 -8.02 5.73 -3.10
CA LEU A 102 -8.29 7.00 -2.43
C LEU A 102 -7.02 7.86 -2.38
N ILE A 103 -5.90 7.27 -1.95
CA ILE A 103 -4.61 7.97 -1.84
C ILE A 103 -4.11 8.38 -3.23
N ARG A 104 -4.24 7.51 -4.24
CA ARG A 104 -3.94 7.83 -5.63
C ARG A 104 -4.74 9.03 -6.14
N GLY A 105 -6.02 9.10 -5.76
CA GLY A 105 -6.92 10.20 -6.13
C GLY A 105 -6.62 11.54 -5.45
N PHE A 106 -5.66 11.61 -4.52
CA PHE A 106 -5.24 12.87 -3.93
C PHE A 106 -4.37 13.73 -4.86
N GLY A 107 -3.84 13.19 -5.95
CA GLY A 107 -2.93 13.91 -6.85
C GLY A 107 -1.70 14.39 -6.07
N ILE A 108 -0.94 13.45 -5.51
CA ILE A 108 0.24 13.74 -4.68
C ILE A 108 1.41 14.22 -5.55
N SER A 109 1.52 13.65 -6.75
CA SER A 109 2.52 13.91 -7.78
C SER A 109 2.17 15.07 -8.73
N GLU A 110 0.97 15.65 -8.60
CA GLU A 110 0.44 16.73 -9.47
C GLU A 110 0.74 18.13 -8.94
#